data_AF-A0A0W0SCG4-F1
#
_entry.id   AF-A0A0W0SCG4-F1
#
_cell.length_a   1.000
_cell.length_b   1.000
_cell.length_c   1.000
_cell.angle_alpha   90.00
_cell.angle_beta   90.00
_cell.angle_gamma   90.00
#
_symmetry.space_group_name_H-M   'P 1'
#
loop_
_entity.id
_entity.type
_entity.pdbx_description
1 polymer ?
#
loop_
_entity_poly.entity_id
_entity_poly.type
_entity_poly.pdbx_seq_one_letter_code
_entity_poly.pdbx_strand_id
1 'polypeptide(L)'
;MKKQPRQPNMDEWLLDSMHGLHDGDDEEVHQLTPSHFLNSATYDYVRAIHPKRRPYWLERQIRLLISRSIWPRILIARCRLVLATSLPLLTEWHLELIENLLTAIRLTMHYLGIILHSLRLLMNLASLLEPLFTDPSPLEGIKQQFDRSWFELFLDSHSLISAFIPSNYLITSCALSVLELGLFAFRGLNEYNRISSFKILFSDQLKNAGLSEECLIELKKSEAHATAMLNHTYKKLVLNLVILSSSILLFVFRHFVVPSVSLTLAANPIVPFIFAILTLTLSLANHYISQYLEQEKPKVKMADLSGKSSTFKTRNNFFKVNAHAPAPDAEHEFEFSAPSLEVPASRNSSTLCCL
;
A
#
# COMPACT_ATOMS: atom_id res chain seq x y z
N MET A 1 25.42 -13.49 14.31
CA MET A 1 24.08 -14.07 14.07
C MET A 1 23.56 -13.55 12.74
N LYS A 2 23.31 -14.44 11.75
CA LYS A 2 22.65 -14.04 10.49
C LYS A 2 21.20 -13.70 10.82
N LYS A 3 20.75 -12.47 10.53
CA LYS A 3 19.32 -12.11 10.62
C LYS A 3 18.55 -13.14 9.79
N GLN A 4 17.57 -13.82 10.40
CA GLN A 4 16.66 -14.67 9.64
C GLN A 4 16.07 -13.83 8.48
N PRO A 5 15.97 -14.39 7.27
CA PRO A 5 15.31 -13.70 6.17
C PRO A 5 13.88 -13.38 6.64
N ARG A 6 13.63 -12.10 6.90
CA ARG A 6 12.30 -11.63 7.31
C ARG A 6 11.36 -11.87 6.14
N GLN A 7 10.20 -12.48 6.40
CA GLN A 7 9.16 -12.63 5.40
C GLN A 7 8.81 -11.23 4.84
N PRO A 8 8.94 -11.01 3.53
CA PRO A 8 8.53 -9.75 2.92
C PRO A 8 7.04 -9.53 3.20
N ASN A 9 6.65 -8.31 3.54
CA ASN A 9 5.27 -7.98 3.90
C ASN A 9 4.39 -8.15 2.64
N MET A 10 3.52 -9.17 2.66
CA MET A 10 3.16 -9.93 1.44
C MET A 10 2.02 -9.33 0.59
N ASP A 11 1.30 -8.33 1.10
CA ASP A 11 0.13 -7.70 0.44
C ASP A 11 0.37 -6.21 0.16
N GLU A 12 1.63 -5.85 -0.12
CA GLU A 12 2.01 -4.48 -0.45
C GLU A 12 1.16 -3.95 -1.60
N TRP A 13 0.64 -4.70 -2.57
CA TRP A 13 -0.12 -4.08 -3.66
C TRP A 13 -1.51 -3.51 -3.33
N LEU A 14 -2.23 -4.09 -2.37
CA LEU A 14 -3.56 -3.59 -1.95
C LEU A 14 -3.47 -2.44 -0.95
N LEU A 15 -2.25 -2.15 -0.46
CA LEU A 15 -1.95 -1.32 0.71
C LEU A 15 -0.70 -0.42 0.55
N ASP A 16 0.07 -0.52 -0.55
CA ASP A 16 1.43 0.05 -0.71
C ASP A 16 1.39 1.57 -0.77
N SER A 17 0.38 2.10 -1.47
CA SER A 17 0.46 3.49 -1.91
C SER A 17 0.41 4.49 -0.76
N MET A 18 -0.01 4.05 0.43
CA MET A 18 -0.18 4.91 1.60
C MET A 18 0.54 4.41 2.85
N HIS A 19 1.12 3.22 2.87
CA HIS A 19 1.56 2.68 4.15
C HIS A 19 2.99 3.01 4.52
N GLY A 20 3.85 3.40 3.56
CA GLY A 20 5.23 3.80 3.87
C GLY A 20 5.93 2.83 4.82
N LEU A 21 5.49 1.57 4.78
CA LEU A 21 5.73 0.56 5.79
C LEU A 21 6.89 -0.30 5.30
N HIS A 22 7.92 0.36 4.77
CA HIS A 22 9.17 -0.30 4.50
C HIS A 22 9.91 -0.46 5.84
N ASP A 23 10.11 -1.73 6.20
CA ASP A 23 10.96 -2.15 7.31
C ASP A 23 12.40 -1.67 7.03
N GLY A 24 12.67 -0.42 7.36
CA GLY A 24 13.93 0.29 7.04
C GLY A 24 13.82 1.81 7.12
N ASP A 25 12.60 2.37 7.01
CA ASP A 25 12.40 3.84 6.99
C ASP A 25 12.36 4.47 8.38
N ASP A 26 12.37 3.68 9.46
CA ASP A 26 12.35 4.19 10.84
C ASP A 26 13.62 4.98 11.22
N GLU A 27 14.74 4.75 10.53
CA GLU A 27 16.03 5.37 10.88
C GLU A 27 16.30 6.70 10.16
N GLU A 28 15.57 7.06 9.09
CA GLU A 28 15.86 8.27 8.29
C GLU A 28 14.60 9.04 7.84
N VAL A 29 13.53 9.13 8.66
CA VAL A 29 12.42 10.08 8.39
C VAL A 29 12.86 11.52 8.72
N HIS A 30 14.01 11.97 8.23
CA HIS A 30 14.28 13.39 8.18
C HIS A 30 13.29 14.02 7.21
N GLN A 31 12.57 15.05 7.64
CA GLN A 31 11.69 15.82 6.75
C GLN A 31 12.57 16.33 5.61
N LEU A 32 12.38 15.76 4.42
CA LEU A 32 13.06 16.22 3.22
C LEU A 32 12.55 17.62 2.92
N THR A 33 13.42 18.62 3.02
CA THR A 33 13.12 20.00 2.67
C THR A 33 13.62 20.30 1.25
N PRO A 34 13.04 21.30 0.55
CA PRO A 34 13.53 21.72 -0.76
C PRO A 34 15.03 22.05 -0.77
N SER A 35 15.55 22.55 0.36
CA SER A 35 16.97 22.88 0.54
C SER A 35 17.91 21.67 0.43
N HIS A 36 17.41 20.44 0.56
CA HIS A 36 18.23 19.24 0.39
C HIS A 36 18.52 18.93 -1.09
N PHE A 37 17.80 19.53 -2.04
CA PHE A 37 17.95 19.26 -3.45
C PHE A 37 18.58 20.45 -4.16
N LEU A 38 19.34 20.20 -5.23
CA LEU A 38 19.83 21.25 -6.11
C LEU A 38 18.73 21.67 -7.09
N ASN A 39 17.83 20.75 -7.44
CA ASN A 39 16.75 20.99 -8.38
C ASN A 39 15.37 20.80 -7.72
N SER A 40 14.47 21.76 -7.93
CA SER A 40 13.09 21.69 -7.47
C SER A 40 12.33 20.50 -8.07
N ALA A 41 12.63 20.14 -9.33
CA ALA A 41 12.05 18.99 -9.99
C ALA A 41 12.36 17.66 -9.28
N THR A 42 13.60 17.49 -8.82
CA THR A 42 14.00 16.32 -8.03
C THR A 42 13.23 16.28 -6.72
N TYR A 43 13.11 17.43 -6.04
CA TYR A 43 12.34 17.52 -4.80
C TYR A 43 10.86 17.16 -5.02
N ASP A 44 10.22 17.70 -6.06
CA ASP A 44 8.82 17.44 -6.35
C ASP A 44 8.57 15.96 -6.70
N TYR A 45 9.50 15.36 -7.44
CA TYR A 45 9.49 13.93 -7.74
C TYR A 45 9.61 13.09 -6.46
N VAL A 46 10.60 13.37 -5.62
CA VAL A 46 10.79 12.65 -4.35
C VAL A 46 9.59 12.85 -3.44
N ARG A 47 9.06 14.07 -3.33
CA ARG A 47 7.84 14.39 -2.55
C ARG A 47 6.58 13.70 -3.08
N ALA A 48 6.50 13.46 -4.38
CA ALA A 48 5.36 12.76 -4.99
C ALA A 48 5.39 11.25 -4.75
N ILE A 49 6.58 10.67 -4.59
CA ILE A 49 6.78 9.24 -4.33
C ILE A 49 6.83 8.92 -2.84
N HIS A 50 7.33 9.85 -2.02
CA HIS A 50 7.44 9.64 -0.60
C HIS A 50 6.07 9.66 0.08
N PRO A 51 5.78 8.72 0.98
CA PRO A 51 4.58 8.79 1.82
C PRO A 51 4.62 10.12 2.60
N LYS A 52 3.57 10.93 2.42
CA LYS A 52 3.48 12.30 2.98
C LYS A 52 3.16 12.32 4.48
N ARG A 53 2.82 11.19 5.08
CA ARG A 53 2.29 11.12 6.44
C ARG A 53 2.97 10.03 7.26
N ARG A 54 3.36 10.38 8.49
CA ARG A 54 3.72 9.40 9.51
C ARG A 54 2.42 8.83 10.06
N PRO A 55 2.08 7.55 9.82
CA PRO A 55 0.94 6.94 10.49
C PRO A 55 1.18 6.98 12.00
N TYR A 56 0.12 7.15 12.78
CA TYR A 56 0.23 6.94 14.23
C TYR A 56 0.76 5.52 14.49
N TRP A 57 1.54 5.33 15.55
CA TRP A 57 2.12 4.02 15.85
C TRP A 57 1.05 2.91 15.90
N LEU A 58 -0.10 3.19 16.51
CA LEU A 58 -1.23 2.27 16.59
C LEU A 58 -1.80 1.95 15.19
N GLU A 59 -2.03 2.98 14.39
CA GLU A 59 -2.54 2.87 13.02
C GLU A 59 -1.63 1.97 12.17
N ARG A 60 -0.31 2.16 12.32
CA ARG A 60 0.71 1.35 11.67
C ARG A 60 0.63 -0.12 12.10
N GLN A 61 0.52 -0.41 13.40
CA GLN A 61 0.40 -1.79 13.89
C GLN A 61 -0.86 -2.47 13.35
N ILE A 62 -1.99 -1.75 13.31
CA ILE A 62 -3.24 -2.27 12.77
C ILE A 62 -3.10 -2.55 11.27
N ARG A 63 -2.54 -1.61 10.49
CA ARG A 63 -2.30 -1.81 9.05
C ARG A 63 -1.38 -2.99 8.77
N LEU A 64 -0.34 -3.18 9.57
CA LEU A 64 0.55 -4.35 9.50
C LEU A 64 -0.18 -5.67 9.81
N LEU A 65 -1.05 -5.66 10.82
CA LEU A 65 -1.84 -6.84 11.16
C LEU A 65 -2.81 -7.19 10.03
N ILE A 66 -3.51 -6.18 9.50
CA ILE A 66 -4.43 -6.34 8.37
C ILE A 66 -3.67 -6.87 7.15
N SER A 67 -2.55 -6.26 6.77
CA SER A 67 -1.75 -6.68 5.61
C SER A 67 -1.26 -8.12 5.74
N ARG A 68 -0.85 -8.55 6.93
CA ARG A 68 -0.40 -9.95 7.16
C ARG A 68 -1.55 -10.96 7.13
N SER A 69 -2.78 -10.52 7.36
CA SER A 69 -3.95 -11.40 7.46
C SER A 69 -4.66 -11.65 6.11
N ILE A 70 -4.50 -10.75 5.13
CA ILE A 70 -5.22 -10.81 3.85
C ILE A 70 -4.80 -12.04 3.04
N TRP A 71 -3.50 -12.26 2.84
CA TRP A 71 -3.01 -13.40 2.06
C TRP A 71 -3.42 -14.77 2.63
N PRO A 72 -3.20 -15.09 3.92
CA PRO A 72 -3.68 -16.34 4.51
C PRO A 72 -5.18 -16.54 4.35
N ARG A 73 -5.98 -15.47 4.50
CA ARG A 73 -7.43 -15.52 4.29
C ARG A 73 -7.78 -15.89 2.85
N ILE A 74 -7.14 -15.28 1.85
CA ILE A 74 -7.34 -15.62 0.43
C ILE A 74 -6.97 -17.09 0.19
N LEU A 75 -5.79 -17.51 0.65
CA LEU A 75 -5.31 -18.88 0.46
C LEU A 75 -6.27 -19.91 1.08
N ILE A 76 -6.67 -19.72 2.34
CA ILE A 76 -7.61 -20.62 3.01
C ILE A 76 -8.96 -20.64 2.28
N ALA A 77 -9.46 -19.49 1.81
CA ALA A 77 -10.70 -19.44 1.03
C ALA A 77 -10.59 -20.22 -0.29
N ARG A 78 -9.44 -20.17 -0.99
CA ARG A 78 -9.19 -20.96 -2.20
C ARG A 78 -9.01 -22.45 -1.91
N CYS A 79 -8.24 -22.82 -0.89
CA CYS A 79 -8.09 -24.22 -0.47
C CYS A 79 -9.44 -24.82 -0.07
N ARG A 80 -10.26 -24.07 0.70
CA ARG A 80 -11.62 -24.46 1.06
C ARG A 80 -12.49 -24.68 -0.19
N LEU A 81 -12.36 -23.85 -1.22
CA LEU A 81 -13.09 -24.01 -2.47
C LEU A 81 -12.69 -25.29 -3.21
N VAL A 82 -11.39 -25.60 -3.27
CA VAL A 82 -10.88 -26.86 -3.85
C VAL A 82 -11.43 -28.06 -3.07
N LEU A 83 -11.34 -28.03 -1.73
CA LEU A 83 -11.88 -29.09 -0.88
C LEU A 83 -13.39 -29.28 -1.07
N ALA A 84 -14.15 -28.19 -1.04
CA ALA A 84 -15.61 -28.22 -1.24
C ALA A 84 -16.01 -28.78 -2.61
N THR A 85 -15.26 -28.47 -3.66
CA THR A 85 -15.53 -28.99 -5.01
C THR A 85 -15.00 -30.40 -5.23
N SER A 86 -14.07 -30.86 -4.40
CA SER A 86 -13.61 -32.26 -4.40
C SER A 86 -14.52 -33.21 -3.64
N LEU A 87 -15.37 -32.71 -2.72
CA LEU A 87 -16.25 -33.55 -1.90
C LEU A 87 -17.13 -34.52 -2.71
N PRO A 88 -17.81 -34.09 -3.80
CA PRO A 88 -18.60 -35.01 -4.61
C PRO A 88 -17.77 -36.10 -5.33
N LEU A 89 -16.45 -35.98 -5.34
CA LEU A 89 -15.53 -36.95 -5.94
C LEU A 89 -15.01 -37.97 -4.92
N LEU A 90 -15.26 -37.76 -3.62
CA LEU A 90 -14.78 -38.61 -2.53
C LEU A 90 -15.90 -39.53 -2.02
N THR A 91 -15.55 -40.76 -1.61
CA THR A 91 -16.50 -41.76 -1.11
C THR A 91 -17.00 -41.48 0.31
N GLU A 92 -18.22 -41.94 0.60
CA GLU A 92 -19.27 -41.31 1.43
C GLU A 92 -19.03 -41.14 2.95
N TRP A 93 -18.03 -41.76 3.56
CA TRP A 93 -18.06 -42.00 5.03
C TRP A 93 -17.74 -40.80 5.94
N HIS A 94 -17.27 -39.67 5.41
CA HIS A 94 -16.95 -38.47 6.21
C HIS A 94 -17.48 -37.15 5.64
N LEU A 95 -18.41 -37.20 4.68
CA LEU A 95 -18.87 -36.01 3.96
C LEU A 95 -19.50 -34.96 4.90
N GLU A 96 -20.40 -35.36 5.80
CA GLU A 96 -21.10 -34.43 6.71
C GLU A 96 -20.14 -33.66 7.64
N LEU A 97 -19.14 -34.34 8.20
CA LEU A 97 -18.16 -33.71 9.09
C LEU A 97 -17.31 -32.69 8.32
N ILE A 98 -16.87 -33.04 7.11
CA ILE A 98 -16.08 -32.15 6.28
C ILE A 98 -16.93 -30.96 5.80
N GLU A 99 -18.18 -31.17 5.42
CA GLU A 99 -19.12 -30.11 5.04
C GLU A 99 -19.36 -29.11 6.18
N ASN A 100 -19.58 -29.62 7.40
CA ASN A 100 -19.72 -28.79 8.59
C ASN A 100 -18.45 -27.96 8.86
N LEU A 101 -17.27 -28.58 8.77
CA LEU A 101 -16.00 -27.89 8.92
C LEU A 101 -15.80 -26.81 7.84
N LEU A 102 -16.04 -27.12 6.57
CA LEU A 102 -15.92 -26.15 5.48
C LEU A 102 -16.92 -25.01 5.61
N THR A 103 -18.12 -25.28 6.13
CA THR A 103 -19.13 -24.26 6.41
C THR A 103 -18.70 -23.36 7.56
N ALA A 104 -18.15 -23.92 8.64
CA ALA A 104 -17.58 -23.16 9.74
C ALA A 104 -16.44 -22.26 9.26
N ILE A 105 -15.46 -22.80 8.51
CA ILE A 105 -14.35 -22.02 7.93
C ILE A 105 -14.88 -20.90 7.03
N ARG A 106 -15.89 -21.17 6.19
CA ARG A 106 -16.51 -20.15 5.33
C ARG A 106 -17.07 -19.00 6.16
N LEU A 107 -17.84 -19.32 7.21
CA LEU A 107 -18.48 -18.33 8.07
C LEU A 107 -17.44 -17.50 8.83
N THR A 108 -16.44 -18.15 9.42
CA THR A 108 -15.33 -17.46 10.12
C THR A 108 -14.59 -16.52 9.18
N MET A 109 -14.24 -16.96 7.97
CA MET A 109 -13.54 -16.13 6.98
C MET A 109 -14.37 -14.97 6.45
N HIS A 110 -15.68 -15.15 6.38
CA HIS A 110 -16.62 -14.10 6.00
C HIS A 110 -16.65 -12.98 7.06
N TYR A 111 -16.89 -13.32 8.33
CA TYR A 111 -16.93 -12.35 9.42
C TYR A 111 -15.57 -11.70 9.66
N LEU A 112 -14.48 -12.47 9.61
CA LEU A 112 -13.12 -11.91 9.69
C LEU A 112 -12.90 -10.88 8.59
N GLY A 113 -13.39 -11.17 7.39
CA GLY A 113 -13.37 -10.23 6.28
C GLY A 113 -14.11 -8.93 6.54
N ILE A 114 -15.34 -9.02 7.01
CA ILE A 114 -16.14 -7.85 7.38
C ILE A 114 -15.42 -7.01 8.42
N ILE A 115 -14.88 -7.63 9.47
CA ILE A 115 -14.14 -6.93 10.54
C ILE A 115 -12.92 -6.20 9.96
N LEU A 116 -12.08 -6.88 9.17
CA LEU A 116 -10.87 -6.28 8.60
C LEU A 116 -11.19 -5.10 7.66
N HIS A 117 -12.15 -5.27 6.75
CA HIS A 117 -12.54 -4.19 5.81
C HIS A 117 -13.25 -3.04 6.53
N SER A 118 -14.06 -3.32 7.56
CA SER A 118 -14.73 -2.28 8.36
C SER A 118 -13.71 -1.46 9.14
N LEU A 119 -12.72 -2.11 9.74
CA LEU A 119 -11.64 -1.44 10.46
C LEU A 119 -10.81 -0.57 9.51
N ARG A 120 -10.44 -1.10 8.33
CA ARG A 120 -9.69 -0.33 7.32
C ARG A 120 -10.49 0.86 6.80
N LEU A 121 -11.78 0.68 6.52
CA LEU A 121 -12.67 1.77 6.12
C LEU A 121 -12.75 2.84 7.19
N LEU A 122 -12.92 2.45 8.46
CA LEU A 122 -13.00 3.38 9.59
C LEU A 122 -11.71 4.21 9.72
N MET A 123 -10.54 3.58 9.58
CA MET A 123 -9.25 4.28 9.61
C MET A 123 -9.10 5.28 8.46
N ASN A 124 -9.52 4.89 7.26
CA ASN A 124 -9.46 5.75 6.08
C ASN A 124 -10.46 6.92 6.18
N LEU A 125 -11.66 6.68 6.72
CA LEU A 125 -12.65 7.73 7.02
C LEU A 125 -12.17 8.67 8.13
N ALA A 126 -11.59 8.16 9.21
CA ALA A 126 -11.02 8.99 10.27
C ALA A 126 -9.91 9.89 9.72
N SER A 127 -9.05 9.34 8.87
CA SER A 127 -7.99 10.09 8.20
C SER A 127 -8.56 11.17 7.27
N LEU A 128 -9.70 10.91 6.61
CA LEU A 128 -10.40 11.88 5.75
C LEU A 128 -11.03 13.03 6.54
N LEU A 129 -11.50 12.77 7.77
CA LEU A 129 -12.18 13.75 8.63
C LEU A 129 -11.21 14.61 9.44
N GLU A 130 -9.98 14.17 9.66
CA GLU A 130 -9.00 14.89 10.47
C GLU A 130 -8.71 16.35 10.04
N PRO A 131 -8.66 16.70 8.74
CA PRO A 131 -8.49 18.10 8.34
C PRO A 131 -9.59 19.03 8.86
N LEU A 132 -10.79 18.51 9.15
CA LEU A 132 -11.88 19.31 9.76
C LEU A 132 -11.50 19.86 11.14
N PHE A 133 -10.59 19.20 11.84
CA PHE A 133 -10.20 19.53 13.22
C PHE A 133 -8.81 20.16 13.31
N THR A 134 -7.96 19.97 12.30
CA THR A 134 -6.54 20.32 12.35
C THR A 134 -6.15 21.45 11.42
N ASP A 135 -6.80 21.56 10.25
CA ASP A 135 -6.39 22.50 9.22
C ASP A 135 -7.17 23.82 9.29
N PRO A 136 -6.50 24.97 9.05
CA PRO A 136 -7.17 26.27 8.98
C PRO A 136 -8.10 26.37 7.75
N SER A 137 -7.85 25.56 6.72
CA SER A 137 -8.66 25.44 5.50
C SER A 137 -9.17 24.01 5.34
N PRO A 138 -10.21 23.60 6.10
CA PRO A 138 -10.58 22.19 6.23
C PRO A 138 -11.04 21.55 4.92
N LEU A 139 -11.71 22.32 4.04
CA LEU A 139 -12.17 21.81 2.74
C LEU A 139 -11.01 21.42 1.80
N GLU A 140 -9.95 22.21 1.78
CA GLU A 140 -8.77 21.91 0.94
C GLU A 140 -8.01 20.71 1.50
N GLY A 141 -7.93 20.60 2.83
CA GLY A 141 -7.36 19.43 3.50
C GLY A 141 -8.15 18.15 3.23
N ILE A 142 -9.49 18.20 3.30
CA ILE A 142 -10.36 17.07 2.93
C ILE A 142 -10.16 16.68 1.46
N LYS A 143 -10.17 17.65 0.54
CA LYS A 143 -9.96 17.39 -0.88
C LYS A 143 -8.61 16.71 -1.11
N GLN A 144 -7.55 17.24 -0.52
CA GLN A 144 -6.22 16.67 -0.61
C GLN A 144 -6.15 15.24 -0.04
N GLN A 145 -6.88 14.98 1.04
CA GLN A 145 -6.91 13.68 1.70
C GLN A 145 -7.79 12.68 0.93
N PHE A 146 -8.85 13.14 0.29
CA PHE A 146 -9.66 12.35 -0.63
C PHE A 146 -8.85 11.96 -1.87
N ASP A 147 -8.14 12.90 -2.50
CA ASP A 147 -7.27 12.62 -3.66
C ASP A 147 -6.22 11.53 -3.37
N ARG A 148 -5.83 11.37 -2.11
CA ARG A 148 -4.90 10.32 -1.65
C ARG A 148 -5.59 8.99 -1.36
N SER A 149 -6.77 9.01 -0.76
CA SER A 149 -7.43 7.84 -0.17
C SER A 149 -8.65 7.32 -0.92
N TRP A 150 -9.11 8.02 -1.97
CA TRP A 150 -10.36 7.70 -2.68
C TRP A 150 -10.42 6.24 -3.15
N PHE A 151 -9.29 5.71 -3.64
CA PHE A 151 -9.24 4.35 -4.14
C PHE A 151 -9.35 3.32 -3.01
N GLU A 152 -8.73 3.58 -1.87
CA GLU A 152 -8.81 2.69 -0.72
C GLU A 152 -10.21 2.72 -0.10
N LEU A 153 -10.78 3.92 0.04
CA LEU A 153 -12.17 4.12 0.47
C LEU A 153 -13.13 3.37 -0.45
N PHE A 154 -12.94 3.48 -1.76
CA PHE A 154 -13.73 2.73 -2.74
C PHE A 154 -13.55 1.22 -2.54
N LEU A 155 -12.31 0.73 -2.47
CA LEU A 155 -12.04 -0.71 -2.41
C LEU A 155 -12.57 -1.34 -1.12
N ASP A 156 -12.49 -0.63 0.01
CA ASP A 156 -13.08 -1.07 1.27
C ASP A 156 -14.61 -1.07 1.23
N SER A 157 -15.20 0.01 0.71
CA SER A 157 -16.65 0.11 0.56
C SER A 157 -17.17 -1.00 -0.37
N HIS A 158 -16.48 -1.22 -1.49
CA HIS A 158 -16.77 -2.29 -2.44
C HIS A 158 -16.66 -3.67 -1.81
N SER A 159 -15.62 -3.92 -1.00
CA SER A 159 -15.42 -5.19 -0.31
C SER A 159 -16.53 -5.47 0.71
N LEU A 160 -16.97 -4.44 1.45
CA LEU A 160 -18.09 -4.56 2.38
C LEU A 160 -19.42 -4.77 1.67
N ILE A 161 -19.71 -3.97 0.63
CA ILE A 161 -20.91 -4.14 -0.21
C ILE A 161 -20.95 -5.56 -0.78
N SER A 162 -19.83 -6.03 -1.32
CA SER A 162 -19.71 -7.39 -1.87
C SER A 162 -19.89 -8.48 -0.81
N ALA A 163 -19.53 -8.21 0.45
CA ALA A 163 -19.77 -9.15 1.55
C ALA A 163 -21.26 -9.26 1.89
N PHE A 164 -22.01 -8.15 1.85
CA PHE A 164 -23.44 -8.15 2.18
C PHE A 164 -24.35 -8.56 1.03
N ILE A 165 -23.86 -8.51 -0.22
CA ILE A 165 -24.63 -8.99 -1.38
C ILE A 165 -24.77 -10.51 -1.30
N PRO A 166 -26.00 -11.05 -1.33
CA PRO A 166 -26.19 -12.49 -1.34
C PRO A 166 -25.56 -13.10 -2.60
N SER A 167 -24.93 -14.27 -2.47
CA SER A 167 -24.21 -14.96 -3.55
C SER A 167 -25.07 -15.29 -4.77
N ASN A 168 -26.39 -15.25 -4.63
CA ASN A 168 -27.33 -15.55 -5.71
C ASN A 168 -27.49 -14.37 -6.69
N TYR A 169 -27.00 -13.17 -6.34
CA TYR A 169 -27.00 -11.99 -7.20
C TYR A 169 -25.75 -11.96 -8.09
N LEU A 170 -25.57 -13.01 -8.90
CA LEU A 170 -24.38 -13.23 -9.73
C LEU A 170 -24.11 -12.08 -10.70
N ILE A 171 -25.16 -11.46 -11.26
CA ILE A 171 -25.03 -10.30 -12.17
C ILE A 171 -24.44 -9.11 -11.42
N THR A 172 -24.95 -8.81 -10.22
CA THR A 172 -24.43 -7.71 -9.39
C THR A 172 -22.98 -7.97 -8.99
N SER A 173 -22.65 -9.19 -8.56
CA SER A 173 -21.27 -9.56 -8.25
C SER A 173 -20.34 -9.42 -9.47
N CYS A 174 -20.80 -9.83 -10.66
CA CYS A 174 -20.05 -9.66 -11.90
C CYS A 174 -19.82 -8.17 -12.23
N ALA A 175 -20.87 -7.36 -12.14
CA ALA A 175 -20.78 -5.92 -12.42
C ALA A 175 -19.81 -5.22 -11.46
N LEU A 176 -19.85 -5.59 -10.18
CA LEU A 176 -18.94 -5.11 -9.16
C LEU A 176 -17.47 -5.50 -9.47
N SER A 177 -17.20 -6.75 -9.85
CA SER A 177 -15.85 -7.15 -10.25
C SER A 177 -15.34 -6.41 -11.51
N VAL A 178 -16.22 -6.13 -12.47
CA VAL A 178 -15.86 -5.33 -13.66
C VAL A 178 -15.57 -3.87 -13.28
N LEU A 179 -16.35 -3.29 -12.36
CA LEU A 179 -16.10 -1.96 -11.83
C LEU A 179 -14.77 -1.89 -11.09
N GLU A 180 -14.45 -2.90 -10.28
CA GLU A 180 -13.17 -3.05 -9.60
C GLU A 180 -12.00 -3.08 -10.60
N LEU A 181 -12.13 -3.85 -11.69
CA LEU A 181 -11.14 -3.88 -12.77
C LEU A 181 -10.96 -2.51 -13.43
N GLY A 182 -12.06 -1.80 -13.72
CA GLY A 182 -12.01 -0.47 -14.32
C GLY A 182 -11.31 0.55 -13.43
N LEU A 183 -11.62 0.56 -12.13
CA LEU A 183 -11.00 1.47 -11.16
C LEU A 183 -9.54 1.11 -10.90
N PHE A 184 -9.22 -0.18 -10.91
CA PHE A 184 -7.85 -0.66 -10.82
C PHE A 184 -7.01 -0.15 -12.01
N ALA A 185 -7.54 -0.31 -13.23
CA ALA A 185 -6.89 0.19 -14.45
C ALA A 185 -6.75 1.72 -14.46
N PHE A 186 -7.80 2.44 -14.04
CA PHE A 186 -7.80 3.89 -13.95
C PHE A 186 -6.73 4.41 -12.97
N ARG A 187 -6.63 3.80 -11.79
CA ARG A 187 -5.59 4.12 -10.80
C ARG A 187 -4.20 3.87 -11.38
N GLY A 188 -3.98 2.70 -11.99
CA GLY A 188 -2.70 2.35 -12.59
C GLY A 188 -2.28 3.32 -13.69
N LEU A 189 -3.24 3.74 -14.53
CA LEU A 189 -3.00 4.74 -15.58
C LEU A 189 -2.63 6.11 -15.00
N ASN A 190 -3.30 6.53 -13.93
CA ASN A 190 -3.00 7.79 -13.26
C ASN A 190 -1.59 7.78 -12.64
N GLU A 191 -1.21 6.69 -11.96
CA GLU A 191 0.13 6.52 -11.41
C GLU A 191 1.21 6.47 -12.52
N TYR A 192 0.92 5.80 -13.63
CA TYR A 192 1.78 5.76 -14.81
C TYR A 192 1.99 7.16 -15.40
N ASN A 193 0.89 7.89 -15.67
CA ASN A 193 0.94 9.24 -16.22
C ASN A 193 1.72 10.18 -15.31
N ARG A 194 1.51 10.09 -13.99
CA ARG A 194 2.23 10.89 -13.00
C ARG A 194 3.75 10.67 -13.07
N ILE A 195 4.22 9.43 -13.10
CA ILE A 195 5.66 9.12 -13.16
C ILE A 195 6.24 9.49 -14.54
N SER A 196 5.49 9.25 -15.61
CA SER A 196 5.87 9.61 -16.98
C SER A 196 6.10 11.12 -17.12
N SER A 197 5.24 11.95 -16.54
CA SER A 197 5.40 13.42 -16.54
C SER A 197 6.72 13.86 -15.91
N PHE A 198 7.16 13.23 -14.81
CA PHE A 198 8.47 13.54 -14.21
C PHE A 198 9.63 13.14 -15.11
N LYS A 199 9.54 12.01 -15.81
CA LYS A 199 10.56 11.58 -16.77
C LYS A 199 10.72 12.59 -17.91
N ILE A 200 9.61 13.07 -18.48
CA ILE A 200 9.63 14.09 -19.53
C ILE A 200 10.27 15.38 -19.00
N LEU A 201 9.87 15.80 -17.80
CA LEU A 201 10.39 17.00 -17.14
C LEU A 201 11.92 16.91 -16.91
N PHE A 202 12.43 15.75 -16.46
CA PHE A 202 13.88 15.55 -16.32
C PHE A 202 14.60 15.58 -17.67
N SER A 203 14.08 14.89 -18.69
CA SER A 203 14.65 14.91 -20.05
C SER A 203 14.73 16.34 -20.60
N ASP A 204 13.71 17.16 -20.37
CA ASP A 204 13.71 18.55 -20.85
C ASP A 204 14.69 19.42 -20.08
N GLN A 205 14.83 19.21 -18.77
CA GLN A 205 15.84 19.91 -17.97
C GLN A 205 17.27 19.52 -18.36
N LEU A 206 17.55 18.26 -18.74
CA LEU A 206 18.88 17.84 -19.23
C LEU A 206 19.32 18.56 -20.50
N LYS A 207 18.37 19.01 -21.32
CA LYS A 207 18.66 19.71 -22.59
C LYS A 207 19.05 21.18 -22.37
N ASN A 208 18.83 21.73 -21.17
CA ASN A 208 19.13 23.12 -20.89
C ASN A 208 20.64 23.34 -20.70
N ALA A 209 21.27 24.01 -21.66
CA ALA A 209 22.67 24.39 -21.64
C ALA A 209 22.92 25.50 -20.60
N GLY A 210 23.17 25.10 -19.35
CA GLY A 210 23.46 26.05 -18.25
C GLY A 210 23.46 25.43 -16.85
N LEU A 211 23.30 24.11 -16.73
CA LEU A 211 23.26 23.44 -15.44
C LEU A 211 24.67 23.19 -14.90
N SER A 212 24.85 23.44 -13.60
CA SER A 212 26.03 23.00 -12.85
C SER A 212 26.21 21.47 -12.97
N GLU A 213 27.46 21.00 -13.01
CA GLU A 213 27.80 19.58 -13.10
C GLU A 213 27.14 18.75 -11.99
N GLU A 214 27.08 19.28 -10.77
CA GLU A 214 26.42 18.62 -9.62
C GLU A 214 24.91 18.46 -9.85
N CYS A 215 24.26 19.47 -10.43
CA CYS A 215 22.84 19.44 -10.76
C CYS A 215 22.56 18.44 -11.89
N LEU A 216 23.48 18.34 -12.86
CA LEU A 216 23.41 17.36 -13.95
C LEU A 216 23.52 15.92 -13.42
N ILE A 217 24.43 15.67 -12.48
CA ILE A 217 24.57 14.37 -11.81
C ILE A 217 23.32 14.03 -10.99
N GLU A 218 22.81 14.97 -10.18
CA GLU A 218 21.56 14.80 -9.43
C GLU A 218 20.41 14.40 -10.35
N LEU A 219 20.26 15.13 -11.45
CA LEU A 219 19.13 14.95 -12.34
C LEU A 219 19.20 13.66 -13.17
N LYS A 220 20.40 13.26 -13.61
CA LYS A 220 20.62 11.93 -14.24
C LYS A 220 20.28 10.79 -13.29
N LYS A 221 20.63 10.90 -12.01
CA LYS A 221 20.28 9.89 -10.99
C LYS A 221 18.76 9.83 -10.79
N SER A 222 18.11 10.99 -10.71
CA SER A 222 16.65 11.09 -10.57
C SER A 222 15.91 10.54 -11.78
N GLU A 223 16.38 10.81 -13.00
CA GLU A 223 15.82 10.25 -14.24
C GLU A 223 15.98 8.72 -14.31
N ALA A 224 17.17 8.21 -13.95
CA ALA A 224 17.42 6.77 -13.92
C ALA A 224 16.51 6.07 -12.90
N HIS A 225 16.34 6.66 -11.71
CA HIS A 225 15.43 6.17 -10.69
C HIS A 225 13.96 6.24 -11.15
N ALA A 226 13.53 7.35 -11.76
CA ALA A 226 12.19 7.50 -12.32
C ALA A 226 11.89 6.46 -13.40
N THR A 227 12.86 6.17 -14.27
CA THR A 227 12.72 5.14 -15.31
C THR A 227 12.62 3.74 -14.71
N ALA A 228 13.46 3.42 -13.71
CA ALA A 228 13.37 2.15 -12.99
C ALA A 228 12.02 1.99 -12.28
N MET A 229 11.54 3.05 -11.62
CA MET A 229 10.23 3.03 -10.96
C MET A 229 9.08 2.90 -11.96
N LEU A 230 9.13 3.58 -13.10
CA LEU A 230 8.13 3.47 -14.15
C LEU A 230 8.03 2.03 -14.66
N ASN A 231 9.18 1.41 -14.96
CA ASN A 231 9.23 0.01 -15.42
C ASN A 231 8.66 -0.95 -14.36
N HIS A 232 9.00 -0.74 -13.08
CA HIS A 232 8.45 -1.53 -11.98
C HIS A 232 6.92 -1.37 -11.88
N THR A 233 6.41 -0.14 -11.85
CA THR A 233 4.97 0.16 -11.80
C THR A 233 4.24 -0.42 -13.01
N TYR A 234 4.83 -0.36 -14.21
CA TYR A 234 4.26 -0.94 -15.42
C TYR A 234 4.15 -2.47 -15.35
N LYS A 235 5.25 -3.17 -15.01
CA LYS A 235 5.24 -4.64 -14.84
C LYS A 235 4.16 -5.06 -13.83
N LYS A 236 4.08 -4.33 -12.72
CA LYS A 236 3.12 -4.57 -11.64
C LYS A 236 1.68 -4.30 -12.08
N LEU A 237 1.41 -3.22 -12.81
CA LEU A 237 0.10 -2.91 -13.39
C LEU A 237 -0.37 -4.01 -14.35
N VAL A 238 0.50 -4.44 -15.28
CA VAL A 238 0.19 -5.49 -16.26
C VAL A 238 -0.12 -6.81 -15.57
N LEU A 239 0.74 -7.24 -14.64
CA LEU A 239 0.54 -8.49 -13.89
C LEU A 239 -0.87 -8.56 -13.29
N ASN A 240 -1.25 -7.49 -12.59
CA ASN A 240 -2.49 -7.48 -11.89
C ASN A 240 -3.72 -7.30 -12.78
N LEU A 241 -3.61 -6.52 -13.85
CA LEU A 241 -4.67 -6.43 -14.86
C LEU A 241 -4.94 -7.82 -15.46
N VAL A 242 -3.87 -8.57 -15.79
CA VAL A 242 -3.97 -9.94 -16.32
C VAL A 242 -4.62 -10.88 -15.30
N ILE A 243 -4.25 -10.80 -14.03
CA ILE A 243 -4.75 -11.70 -12.99
C ILE A 243 -6.21 -11.39 -12.62
N LEU A 244 -6.56 -10.12 -12.50
CA LEU A 244 -7.92 -9.69 -12.21
C LEU A 244 -8.86 -10.00 -13.38
N SER A 245 -8.44 -9.69 -14.61
CA SER A 245 -9.20 -10.05 -15.82
C SER A 245 -9.36 -11.57 -15.98
N SER A 246 -8.31 -12.35 -15.73
CA SER A 246 -8.37 -13.81 -15.74
C SER A 246 -9.33 -14.35 -14.67
N SER A 247 -9.31 -13.76 -13.46
CA SER A 247 -10.21 -14.15 -12.37
C SER A 247 -11.68 -13.86 -12.72
N ILE A 248 -11.95 -12.69 -13.31
CA ILE A 248 -13.29 -12.31 -13.79
C ILE A 248 -13.72 -13.23 -14.93
N LEU A 249 -12.83 -13.54 -15.87
CA LEU A 249 -13.13 -14.44 -16.97
C LEU A 249 -13.47 -15.85 -16.48
N LEU A 250 -12.71 -16.38 -15.51
CA LEU A 250 -13.01 -17.67 -14.86
C LEU A 250 -14.38 -17.63 -14.16
N PHE A 251 -14.72 -16.52 -13.49
CA PHE A 251 -16.02 -16.33 -12.87
C PHE A 251 -17.14 -16.31 -13.92
N VAL A 252 -17.01 -15.51 -14.98
CA VAL A 252 -17.99 -15.39 -16.06
C VAL A 252 -18.19 -16.74 -16.76
N PHE A 253 -17.09 -17.43 -17.06
CA PHE A 253 -17.15 -18.70 -17.76
C PHE A 253 -17.84 -19.77 -16.91
N ARG A 254 -17.49 -19.87 -15.62
CA ARG A 254 -18.11 -20.82 -14.69
C ARG A 254 -19.60 -20.58 -14.48
N HIS A 255 -20.00 -19.32 -14.28
CA HIS A 255 -21.35 -18.99 -13.81
C HIS A 255 -22.34 -18.67 -14.93
N PHE A 256 -21.86 -18.26 -16.12
CA PHE A 256 -22.72 -17.90 -17.24
C PHE A 256 -22.46 -18.81 -18.45
N VAL A 257 -21.22 -18.93 -18.91
CA VAL A 257 -20.92 -19.64 -20.17
C VAL A 257 -21.18 -21.15 -20.07
N VAL A 258 -20.65 -21.81 -19.04
CA VAL A 258 -20.80 -23.28 -18.89
C VAL A 258 -22.28 -23.68 -18.79
N PRO A 259 -23.10 -23.07 -17.91
CA PRO A 259 -24.52 -23.37 -17.85
C PRO A 259 -25.27 -23.09 -19.16
N SER A 260 -24.89 -22.03 -19.90
CA SER A 260 -25.52 -21.70 -21.18
C SER A 260 -25.15 -22.65 -22.32
N VAL A 261 -23.92 -23.17 -22.34
CA VAL A 261 -23.45 -24.09 -23.40
C VAL A 261 -23.91 -25.52 -23.13
N SER A 262 -23.84 -25.98 -21.88
CA SER A 262 -24.19 -27.35 -21.54
C SER A 262 -24.54 -27.52 -20.06
N LEU A 263 -25.80 -27.87 -19.80
CA LEU A 263 -26.26 -28.21 -18.46
C LEU A 263 -25.57 -29.48 -17.92
N THR A 264 -25.25 -30.44 -18.79
CA THR A 264 -24.56 -31.68 -18.39
C THR A 264 -23.11 -31.39 -17.95
N LEU A 265 -22.44 -30.45 -18.60
CA LEU A 265 -21.12 -29.99 -18.19
C LEU A 265 -21.18 -29.22 -16.87
N ALA A 266 -22.20 -28.36 -16.69
CA ALA A 266 -22.43 -27.64 -15.44
C ALA A 266 -22.73 -28.56 -14.25
N ALA A 267 -23.43 -29.67 -14.47
CA ALA A 267 -23.74 -30.65 -13.43
C ALA A 267 -22.57 -31.59 -13.08
N ASN A 268 -21.55 -31.68 -13.93
CA ASN A 268 -20.41 -32.56 -13.69
C ASN A 268 -19.48 -31.96 -12.60
N PRO A 269 -19.26 -32.66 -11.47
CA PRO A 269 -18.46 -32.14 -10.35
C PRO A 269 -16.98 -31.90 -10.69
N ILE A 270 -16.46 -32.50 -11.76
CA ILE A 270 -15.09 -32.29 -12.24
C ILE A 270 -14.89 -30.84 -12.72
N VAL A 271 -15.91 -30.25 -13.35
CA VAL A 271 -15.83 -28.91 -13.93
C VAL A 271 -15.59 -27.83 -12.87
N PRO A 272 -16.42 -27.68 -11.81
CA PRO A 272 -16.14 -26.71 -10.75
C PRO A 272 -14.84 -27.01 -9.99
N PHE A 273 -14.40 -28.27 -9.92
CA PHE A 273 -13.11 -28.64 -9.34
C PHE A 273 -11.93 -28.10 -10.16
N ILE A 274 -11.98 -28.21 -11.50
CA ILE A 274 -10.97 -27.61 -12.40
C ILE A 274 -10.92 -26.09 -12.20
N PHE A 275 -12.07 -25.40 -12.14
CA PHE A 275 -12.11 -23.96 -11.87
C PHE A 275 -11.50 -23.60 -10.51
N ALA A 276 -11.75 -24.41 -9.49
CA ALA A 276 -11.18 -24.20 -8.16
C ALA A 276 -9.64 -24.32 -8.17
N ILE A 277 -9.10 -25.33 -8.83
CA ILE A 277 -7.64 -25.50 -9.01
C ILE A 277 -7.06 -24.31 -9.77
N LEU A 278 -7.64 -23.93 -10.91
CA LEU A 278 -7.17 -22.80 -11.71
C LEU A 278 -7.14 -21.50 -10.89
N THR A 279 -8.18 -21.28 -10.08
CA THR A 279 -8.26 -20.09 -9.22
C THR A 279 -7.19 -20.13 -8.12
N LEU A 280 -6.93 -21.28 -7.51
CA LEU A 280 -5.85 -21.46 -6.53
C LEU A 280 -4.48 -21.22 -7.17
N THR A 281 -4.21 -21.84 -8.33
CA THR A 281 -2.96 -21.67 -9.07
C THR A 281 -2.74 -20.22 -9.47
N LEU A 282 -3.78 -19.54 -9.96
CA LEU A 282 -3.71 -18.12 -10.31
C LEU A 282 -3.40 -17.26 -9.08
N SER A 283 -3.98 -17.58 -7.92
CA SER A 283 -3.71 -16.87 -6.65
C SER A 283 -2.27 -17.08 -6.19
N LEU A 284 -1.74 -18.32 -6.29
CA LEU A 284 -0.35 -18.63 -5.97
C LEU A 284 0.64 -17.96 -6.94
N ALA A 285 0.35 -18.00 -8.25
CA ALA A 285 1.15 -17.33 -9.26
C ALA A 285 1.19 -15.81 -9.02
N ASN A 286 0.04 -15.20 -8.74
CA ASN A 286 -0.03 -13.79 -8.37
C ASN A 286 0.92 -13.47 -7.22
N HIS A 287 0.84 -14.30 -6.18
CA HIS A 287 1.61 -14.12 -4.97
C HIS A 287 3.11 -14.18 -5.23
N TYR A 288 3.60 -15.26 -5.85
CA TYR A 288 5.03 -15.43 -6.09
C TYR A 288 5.59 -14.41 -7.09
N ILE A 289 4.85 -14.08 -8.16
CA ILE A 289 5.31 -13.09 -9.14
C ILE A 289 5.29 -11.68 -8.51
N SER A 290 4.28 -11.36 -7.70
CA SER A 290 4.25 -10.08 -6.98
C SER A 290 5.42 -9.96 -6.01
N GLN A 291 5.73 -11.01 -5.25
CA GLN A 291 6.92 -11.04 -4.39
C GLN A 291 8.22 -10.84 -5.15
N TYR A 292 8.34 -11.48 -6.31
CA TYR A 292 9.50 -11.31 -7.18
C TYR A 292 9.61 -9.86 -7.65
N LEU A 293 8.51 -9.22 -8.07
CA LEU A 293 8.50 -7.83 -8.47
C LEU A 293 8.86 -6.87 -7.33
N GLU A 294 8.36 -7.11 -6.10
CA GLU A 294 8.75 -6.29 -4.94
C GLU A 294 10.24 -6.39 -4.60
N GLN A 295 10.87 -7.53 -4.89
CA GLN A 295 12.32 -7.67 -4.74
C GLN A 295 13.09 -6.85 -5.79
N GLU A 296 12.51 -6.65 -6.98
CA GLU A 296 13.05 -5.78 -8.05
C GLU A 296 12.76 -4.29 -7.83
N LYS A 297 11.96 -3.90 -6.82
CA LYS A 297 11.65 -2.50 -6.53
C LYS A 297 12.94 -1.69 -6.33
N PRO A 298 13.13 -0.55 -7.02
CA PRO A 298 14.35 0.23 -6.90
C PRO A 298 14.49 0.79 -5.47
N LYS A 299 15.49 0.29 -4.74
CA LYS A 299 15.83 0.72 -3.37
C LYS A 299 16.93 1.78 -3.42
N VAL A 300 16.59 2.98 -3.90
CA VAL A 300 17.51 4.11 -3.79
C VAL A 300 17.14 4.88 -2.52
N LYS A 301 18.11 5.04 -1.60
CA LYS A 301 17.88 5.92 -0.46
C LYS A 301 17.60 7.31 -1.01
N MET A 302 16.53 7.96 -0.56
CA MET A 302 16.15 9.27 -1.09
C MET A 302 17.24 10.32 -0.85
N ALA A 303 18.08 10.14 0.17
CA ALA A 303 19.28 10.93 0.41
C ALA A 303 20.37 10.77 -0.66
N ASP A 304 20.44 9.63 -1.36
CA ASP A 304 21.40 9.37 -2.44
C ASP A 304 20.98 10.05 -3.76
N LEU A 305 19.70 10.43 -3.87
CA LEU A 305 19.17 11.25 -4.96
C LEU A 305 19.46 12.74 -4.77
N SER A 306 19.91 13.18 -3.59
CA SER A 306 20.32 14.56 -3.35
C SER A 306 21.76 14.79 -3.82
N GLY A 307 21.99 15.84 -4.61
CA GLY A 307 23.33 16.31 -4.95
C GLY A 307 24.14 16.80 -3.75
N LYS A 308 23.50 17.07 -2.60
CA LYS A 308 24.13 17.63 -1.39
C LYS A 308 24.57 16.57 -0.37
N SER A 309 24.61 15.31 -0.77
CA SER A 309 24.88 14.12 0.08
C SER A 309 26.12 14.20 0.99
N SER A 310 27.10 15.06 0.71
CA SER A 310 28.27 15.30 1.57
C SER A 310 27.94 15.98 2.91
N THR A 311 26.92 16.84 2.96
CA THR A 311 26.56 17.57 4.20
C THR A 311 25.74 16.73 5.18
N PHE A 312 24.95 15.77 4.69
CA PHE A 312 24.14 14.89 5.53
C PHE A 312 24.98 13.87 6.32
N LYS A 313 25.99 13.26 5.69
CA LYS A 313 26.87 12.29 6.37
C LYS A 313 27.78 12.93 7.41
N THR A 314 28.18 14.19 7.20
CA THR A 314 29.16 14.87 8.08
C THR A 314 28.54 15.29 9.42
N ARG A 315 27.24 15.65 9.44
CA ARG A 315 26.57 16.10 10.68
C ARG A 315 26.37 14.96 11.70
N ASN A 316 26.14 13.73 11.26
CA ASN A 316 25.96 12.57 12.15
C ASN A 316 27.27 12.01 12.72
N ASN A 317 28.41 12.28 12.08
CA ASN A 317 29.72 11.89 12.62
C ASN A 317 30.29 12.92 13.60
N PHE A 318 29.82 14.18 13.58
CA PHE A 318 30.32 15.24 14.46
C PHE A 318 29.85 15.10 15.92
N PHE A 319 28.72 14.43 16.16
CA PHE A 319 28.19 14.17 17.51
C PHE A 319 28.54 12.79 18.08
N LYS A 320 29.32 11.97 17.36
CA LYS A 320 30.06 10.87 17.99
C LYS A 320 31.30 11.43 18.69
N VAL A 321 31.08 12.30 19.66
CA VAL A 321 32.09 12.65 20.66
C VAL A 321 32.29 11.39 21.49
N ASN A 322 33.53 10.90 21.50
CA ASN A 322 33.97 9.71 22.21
C ASN A 322 33.45 9.69 23.65
N ALA A 323 32.45 8.85 23.93
CA ALA A 323 32.06 8.46 25.29
C ALA A 323 33.10 7.47 25.87
N HIS A 324 34.36 7.88 25.88
CA HIS A 324 35.40 7.33 26.73
C HIS A 324 36.02 8.49 27.50
N ALA A 325 35.28 8.96 28.50
CA ALA A 325 35.83 9.71 29.62
C ALA A 325 35.42 8.95 30.90
N PRO A 326 36.34 8.75 31.85
CA PRO A 326 36.12 7.91 33.02
C PRO A 326 35.18 8.58 34.02
N ALA A 327 34.42 7.77 34.73
CA ALA A 327 33.53 8.18 35.81
C ALA A 327 34.32 8.89 36.93
N PRO A 328 33.77 9.98 37.49
CA PRO A 328 33.98 10.31 38.89
C PRO A 328 32.72 10.01 39.69
N ASP A 329 32.90 9.23 40.74
CA ASP A 329 32.01 9.13 41.88
C ASP A 329 31.74 10.52 42.46
N ALA A 330 30.48 10.80 42.78
CA ALA A 330 30.05 11.41 44.05
C ALA A 330 28.62 11.92 43.96
N GLU A 331 27.84 11.49 44.94
CA GLU A 331 26.48 11.88 45.25
C GLU A 331 26.37 13.39 45.49
N HIS A 332 25.31 14.00 44.95
CA HIS A 332 24.69 15.16 45.59
C HIS A 332 23.22 15.24 45.19
N GLU A 333 22.35 14.98 46.17
CA GLU A 333 20.94 15.36 46.15
C GLU A 333 20.81 16.85 45.86
N PHE A 334 19.95 17.21 44.90
CA PHE A 334 19.48 18.58 44.76
C PHE A 334 17.98 18.60 44.48
N GLU A 335 17.29 19.21 45.43
CA GLU A 335 15.86 19.46 45.55
C GLU A 335 15.40 20.42 44.44
N PHE A 336 14.44 20.00 43.60
CA PHE A 336 13.91 20.82 42.51
C PHE A 336 12.60 21.47 42.95
N SER A 337 12.69 22.72 43.40
CA SER A 337 11.55 23.62 43.56
C SER A 337 11.11 24.13 42.19
N ALA A 338 9.84 23.94 41.84
CA ALA A 338 9.24 24.45 40.60
C ALA A 338 8.84 25.92 40.76
N PRO A 339 9.27 26.84 39.87
CA PRO A 339 8.66 28.14 39.74
C PRO A 339 7.51 28.08 38.73
N SER A 340 6.33 28.44 39.22
CA SER A 340 5.17 28.87 38.44
C SER A 340 5.53 30.04 37.54
N LEU A 341 5.35 29.90 36.22
CA LEU A 341 5.44 31.01 35.29
C LEU A 341 4.07 31.30 34.68
N GLU A 342 3.55 32.48 35.04
CA GLU A 342 2.37 33.11 34.47
C GLU A 342 2.60 33.44 32.99
N VAL A 343 1.61 33.16 32.14
CA VAL A 343 1.58 33.62 30.75
C VAL A 343 0.54 34.73 30.65
N PRO A 344 0.94 36.00 30.42
CA PRO A 344 0.00 37.04 30.08
C PRO A 344 -0.42 36.94 28.61
N ALA A 345 -1.72 37.10 28.41
CA ALA A 345 -2.36 37.22 27.11
C ALA A 345 -1.88 38.47 26.36
N SER A 346 -1.45 38.33 25.10
CA SER A 346 -1.32 39.45 24.16
C SER A 346 -2.24 39.26 22.96
N ARG A 347 -3.19 40.19 22.86
CA ARG A 347 -4.07 40.44 21.71
C ARG A 347 -3.30 41.01 20.51
N ASN A 348 -3.71 40.55 19.33
CA ASN A 348 -3.87 41.24 18.04
C ASN A 348 -2.76 42.19 17.52
N SER A 349 -2.25 41.90 16.32
CA SER A 349 -2.42 42.82 15.19
C SER A 349 -2.19 42.14 13.82
N SER A 350 -3.00 42.60 12.88
CA SER A 350 -3.14 42.28 11.47
C SER A 350 -2.03 42.85 10.58
N THR A 351 -1.67 42.14 9.51
CA THR A 351 -1.19 42.66 8.20
C THR A 351 -1.04 41.44 7.28
N LEU A 352 -1.94 41.13 6.33
CA LEU A 352 -2.24 41.82 5.07
C LEU A 352 -0.97 42.24 4.33
N CYS A 353 -0.50 41.41 3.40
CA CYS A 353 0.28 41.85 2.25
C CYS A 353 0.03 40.91 1.05
N CYS A 354 -0.39 41.54 -0.04
CA CYS A 354 -0.67 40.99 -1.35
C CYS A 354 0.62 40.60 -2.09
N LEU A 355 0.59 39.47 -2.81
CA LEU A 355 0.63 39.39 -4.28
C LEU A 355 0.55 37.92 -4.72
#